data_AF-A0A3D1E7M3-F1
#
_entry.id   AF-A0A3D1E7M3-F1
#
_cell.length_a   1.000
_cell.length_b   1.000
_cell.length_c   1.000
_cell.angle_alpha   90.00
_cell.angle_beta   90.00
_cell.angle_gamma   90.00
#
_symmetry.space_group_name_H-M   'P 1'
#
loop_
_entity.id
_entity.type
_entity.pdbx_description
1 polymer ?
#
loop_
_entity_poly.entity_id
_entity_poly.type
_entity_poly.pdbx_seq_one_letter_code
_entity_poly.pdbx_strand_id
1 'polypeptide(L)'
;RSSSFAAIREEVLASFSEEERAEKSGLIKKYYSKAEKEAVRDLTLNEGLRLDGRKTTDIRPIWCEVDYLPSTHGSALFTRGETQALATVTLGTSREANQIDMPSFEGEETFYLHYNFPPFSTGEARPIRGTSRREVGHGNLAQRALKGMVPAD
;
A
#
# COMPACT_ATOMS: atom_id res chain seq x y z
N ARG A 1 2.49 9.72 15.41
CA ARG A 1 3.05 8.40 15.77
C ARG A 1 4.49 8.23 15.29
N SER A 2 4.77 8.32 13.99
CA SER A 2 6.14 8.15 13.46
C SER A 2 7.14 9.13 14.06
N SER A 3 6.72 10.37 14.32
CA SER A 3 7.51 11.38 15.05
C SER A 3 7.86 10.96 16.47
N SER A 4 6.91 10.38 17.22
CA SER A 4 7.12 9.91 18.59
C SER A 4 8.14 8.76 18.65
N PHE A 5 8.03 7.79 17.74
CA PHE A 5 9.03 6.72 17.63
C PHE A 5 10.40 7.26 17.17
N ALA A 6 10.42 8.25 16.28
CA ALA A 6 11.67 8.90 15.89
C ALA A 6 12.34 9.61 17.08
N ALA A 7 11.56 10.30 17.92
CA ALA A 7 12.09 10.95 19.12
C ALA A 7 12.73 9.95 20.09
N ILE A 8 12.06 8.83 20.38
CA ILE A 8 12.62 7.76 21.24
C ILE A 8 13.90 7.18 20.62
N ARG A 9 13.90 6.98 19.30
CA ARG A 9 15.09 6.48 18.59
C ARG A 9 16.27 7.44 18.73
N GLU A 10 16.05 8.75 18.60
CA GLU A 10 17.09 9.75 18.78
C GLU A 10 17.58 9.82 20.22
N GLU A 11 16.70 9.67 21.21
CA GLU A 11 17.07 9.57 22.63
C GLU A 11 17.96 8.34 22.91
N VAL A 12 17.58 7.17 22.36
CA VAL A 12 18.38 5.95 22.45
C VAL A 12 19.73 6.11 21.75
N LEU A 13 19.77 6.81 20.61
CA LEU A 13 21.05 7.13 19.97
C LEU A 13 21.88 8.07 20.85
N ALA A 14 21.25 9.06 21.48
CA ALA A 14 21.89 10.04 22.35
C ALA A 14 22.61 9.41 23.55
N SER A 15 22.17 8.24 24.03
CA SER A 15 22.78 7.54 25.17
C SER A 15 24.13 6.85 24.87
N PHE A 16 24.50 6.67 23.60
CA PHE A 16 25.79 6.08 23.21
C PHE A 16 26.82 7.17 22.94
N SER A 17 28.10 6.90 23.19
CA SER A 17 29.20 7.82 22.81
C SER A 17 29.33 7.95 21.29
N GLU A 18 30.01 8.98 20.80
CA GLU A 18 30.24 9.15 19.35
C GLU A 18 31.01 7.96 18.73
N GLU A 19 32.00 7.43 19.45
CA GLU A 19 32.80 6.27 19.06
C GLU A 19 31.94 5.01 18.95
N GLU A 20 31.06 4.78 19.93
CA GLU A 20 30.13 3.65 19.92
C GLU A 20 29.11 3.76 18.79
N ARG A 21 28.62 4.97 18.50
CA ARG A 21 27.73 5.20 17.36
C ARG A 21 28.44 4.90 16.05
N ALA A 22 29.68 5.34 15.89
CA ALA A 22 30.45 5.09 14.68
C ALA A 22 30.70 3.59 14.45
N GLU A 23 31.11 2.86 15.49
CA GLU A 23 31.41 1.44 15.41
C GLU A 23 30.15 0.57 15.31
N LYS A 24 29.11 0.86 16.12
CA LYS A 24 27.97 -0.04 16.36
C LYS A 24 26.65 0.47 15.76
N SER A 25 26.65 1.52 14.93
CA SER A 25 25.42 2.07 14.34
C SER A 25 24.46 1.04 13.75
N GLY A 26 24.99 0.02 13.05
CA GLY A 26 24.20 -1.07 12.48
C GLY A 26 23.52 -1.93 13.54
N LEU A 27 24.23 -2.27 14.62
CA LEU A 27 23.70 -3.05 15.74
C LEU A 27 22.67 -2.25 16.53
N ILE A 28 22.95 -0.98 16.82
CA ILE A 28 22.02 -0.09 17.55
C ILE A 28 20.69 -0.01 16.79
N LYS A 29 20.72 0.27 15.48
CA LYS A 29 19.52 0.30 14.63
C LYS A 29 18.76 -1.03 14.64
N LYS A 30 19.48 -2.16 14.55
CA LYS A 30 18.90 -3.50 14.53
C LYS A 30 18.19 -3.83 15.86
N TYR A 31 18.85 -3.60 16.99
CA TYR A 31 18.28 -3.90 18.31
C TYR A 31 17.15 -2.95 18.68
N TYR A 32 17.25 -1.67 18.33
CA TYR A 32 16.13 -0.73 18.46
C TYR A 32 14.90 -1.22 17.70
N SER A 33 15.05 -1.57 16.42
CA SER A 33 13.94 -2.07 15.59
C SER A 33 13.37 -3.39 16.12
N LYS A 34 14.21 -4.26 16.71
CA LYS A 34 13.76 -5.49 17.37
C LYS A 34 12.90 -5.17 18.60
N ALA A 35 13.36 -4.28 19.47
CA ALA A 35 12.64 -3.86 20.67
C ALA A 35 11.32 -3.16 20.33
N GLU A 36 11.31 -2.27 19.32
CA GLU A 36 10.08 -1.64 18.83
C GLU A 36 9.07 -2.69 18.34
N LYS A 37 9.52 -3.67 17.54
CA LYS A 37 8.67 -4.74 17.04
C LYS A 37 8.09 -5.60 18.18
N GLU A 38 8.89 -5.88 19.20
CA GLU A 38 8.49 -6.64 20.38
C GLU A 38 7.44 -5.88 21.20
N ALA A 39 7.67 -4.61 21.51
CA ALA A 39 6.72 -3.78 22.24
C ALA A 39 5.37 -3.65 21.52
N VAL A 40 5.36 -3.47 20.19
CA VAL A 40 4.13 -3.41 19.38
C VAL A 40 3.38 -4.75 19.42
N ARG A 41 4.11 -5.87 19.42
CA ARG A 41 3.54 -7.21 19.50
C ARG A 41 2.92 -7.45 20.87
N ASP A 42 3.62 -7.10 21.93
CA ASP A 42 3.16 -7.29 23.31
C ASP A 42 1.91 -6.48 23.61
N LEU A 43 1.81 -5.24 23.11
CA LEU A 43 0.57 -4.46 23.17
C LEU A 43 -0.62 -5.23 22.58
N THR A 44 -0.42 -5.88 21.43
CA THR A 44 -1.50 -6.64 20.77
C THR A 44 -1.84 -7.92 21.52
N LEU A 45 -0.85 -8.63 22.05
CA LEU A 45 -1.04 -9.92 22.72
C LEU A 45 -1.60 -9.78 24.14
N ASN A 46 -1.11 -8.79 24.88
CA ASN A 46 -1.43 -8.63 26.30
C ASN A 46 -2.69 -7.78 26.48
N GLU A 47 -2.81 -6.67 25.75
CA GLU A 47 -3.94 -5.73 25.90
C GLU A 47 -5.05 -5.97 24.88
N GLY A 48 -4.80 -6.76 23.82
CA GLY A 48 -5.77 -6.96 22.73
C GLY A 48 -6.01 -5.72 21.87
N LEU A 49 -5.12 -4.72 21.98
CA LEU A 49 -5.25 -3.42 21.31
C LEU A 49 -4.20 -3.25 20.21
N ARG A 50 -4.58 -2.52 19.17
CA ARG A 50 -3.69 -2.08 18.09
C ARG A 50 -3.12 -0.71 18.42
N LEU A 51 -2.06 -0.31 17.71
CA LEU A 51 -1.39 1.00 17.90
C LEU A 51 -2.27 2.24 17.71
N ASP A 52 -3.43 2.10 17.08
CA ASP A 52 -4.42 3.16 16.91
C ASP A 52 -5.63 3.00 17.84
N GLY A 53 -5.51 2.18 18.88
CA GLY A 53 -6.54 1.96 19.90
C GLY A 53 -7.67 1.01 19.50
N ARG A 54 -7.68 0.52 18.27
CA ARG A 54 -8.70 -0.42 17.77
C ARG A 54 -8.52 -1.83 18.33
N LYS A 55 -9.62 -2.58 18.44
CA LYS A 55 -9.56 -4.05 18.65
C LYS A 55 -9.08 -4.75 17.39
N THR A 56 -8.75 -6.03 17.53
CA THR A 56 -8.29 -6.89 16.42
C THR A 56 -9.33 -7.08 15.31
N THR A 57 -10.62 -6.93 15.64
CA THR A 57 -11.76 -7.08 14.72
C THR A 57 -12.26 -5.77 14.11
N ASP A 58 -11.84 -4.62 14.65
CA ASP A 58 -12.39 -3.34 14.24
C ASP A 58 -11.81 -2.89 12.90
N ILE A 59 -12.68 -2.42 12.00
CA ILE A 59 -12.29 -1.85 10.72
C ILE A 59 -12.10 -0.33 10.89
N ARG A 60 -11.10 0.24 10.19
CA ARG A 60 -10.92 1.71 10.16
C ARG A 60 -12.15 2.35 9.50
N PRO A 61 -12.49 3.62 9.82
CA PRO A 61 -13.58 4.33 9.16
C PRO A 61 -13.48 4.25 7.64
N ILE A 62 -14.60 3.95 6.99
CA ILE A 62 -14.72 3.85 5.53
C ILE A 62 -15.59 5.00 5.05
N TRP A 63 -15.14 5.65 3.99
CA TRP A 63 -15.94 6.61 3.22
C TRP A 63 -15.74 6.31 1.74
N CYS A 64 -16.82 6.40 0.97
CA CYS A 64 -16.79 6.20 -0.46
C CYS A 64 -17.75 7.13 -1.18
N GLU A 65 -17.40 7.46 -2.42
CA GLU A 65 -18.20 8.27 -3.33
C GLU A 65 -18.02 7.74 -4.76
N VAL A 66 -19.11 7.71 -5.52
CA VAL A 66 -19.13 7.37 -6.95
C VAL A 66 -19.33 8.64 -7.77
N ASP A 67 -19.02 8.60 -9.07
CA ASP A 67 -19.09 9.76 -9.99
C ASP A 67 -18.25 10.96 -9.52
N TYR A 68 -17.10 10.65 -8.89
CA TYR A 68 -16.19 11.64 -8.33
C TYR A 68 -15.50 12.50 -9.40
N LEU A 69 -15.26 11.94 -10.60
CA LEU A 69 -14.68 12.64 -11.74
C LEU A 69 -15.74 12.89 -12.83
N PRO A 70 -15.76 14.08 -13.45
CA PRO A 70 -16.87 14.52 -14.31
C PRO A 70 -16.90 13.90 -15.71
N SER A 71 -15.81 13.28 -16.18
CA SER A 71 -15.65 12.92 -17.61
C SER A 71 -15.19 11.47 -17.86
N THR A 72 -15.07 10.67 -16.82
CA THR A 72 -14.75 9.24 -16.93
C THR A 72 -16.03 8.43 -17.17
N HIS A 73 -15.95 7.28 -17.86
CA HIS A 73 -17.13 6.39 -18.00
C HIS A 73 -17.67 5.91 -16.65
N GLY A 74 -16.78 5.74 -15.67
CA GLY A 74 -17.15 5.61 -14.26
C GLY A 74 -15.99 6.00 -13.37
N SER A 75 -16.28 6.50 -12.17
CA SER A 75 -15.25 6.79 -11.17
C SER A 75 -15.75 6.54 -9.75
N ALA A 76 -14.82 6.20 -8.86
CA ALA A 76 -15.10 6.08 -7.45
C ALA A 76 -13.88 6.46 -6.61
N LEU A 77 -14.11 7.16 -5.50
CA LEU A 77 -13.12 7.42 -4.47
C LEU A 77 -13.43 6.55 -3.25
N PHE A 78 -12.48 5.71 -2.84
CA PHE A 78 -12.60 4.86 -1.66
C PHE A 78 -11.52 5.24 -0.65
N THR A 79 -11.95 5.53 0.58
CA THR A 79 -11.06 5.85 1.70
C THR A 79 -11.33 4.92 2.87
N ARG A 80 -10.28 4.29 3.41
CA ARG A 80 -10.32 3.47 4.63
C ARG A 80 -9.22 3.90 5.59
N GLY A 81 -9.58 4.69 6.60
CA GLY A 81 -8.63 5.42 7.43
C GLY A 81 -7.70 6.27 6.56
N GLU A 82 -6.38 6.13 6.75
CA GLU A 82 -5.37 6.87 5.97
C GLU A 82 -5.06 6.26 4.59
N THR A 83 -5.75 5.19 4.18
CA THR A 83 -5.56 4.57 2.86
C THR A 83 -6.66 5.04 1.91
N GLN A 84 -6.28 5.68 0.81
CA GLN A 84 -7.21 6.18 -0.22
C GLN A 84 -6.86 5.62 -1.60
N ALA A 85 -7.88 5.32 -2.40
CA ALA A 85 -7.75 4.88 -3.78
C ALA A 85 -8.81 5.58 -4.64
N LEU A 86 -8.38 6.22 -5.72
CA LEU A 86 -9.24 6.72 -6.79
C LEU A 86 -9.22 5.70 -7.92
N ALA A 87 -10.39 5.17 -8.25
CA ALA A 87 -10.58 4.22 -9.34
C ALA A 87 -11.39 4.86 -10.46
N THR A 88 -11.03 4.55 -11.69
CA THR A 88 -11.74 4.98 -12.90
C THR A 88 -11.98 3.77 -13.80
N VAL A 89 -13.12 3.75 -14.46
CA VAL A 89 -13.46 2.79 -15.50
C VAL A 89 -13.42 3.49 -16.84
N THR A 90 -12.79 2.84 -17.82
CA THR A 90 -12.79 3.27 -19.21
C THR A 90 -13.29 2.11 -20.05
N LEU A 91 -14.36 2.32 -20.81
CA LEU A 91 -14.86 1.36 -21.78
C LEU A 91 -14.09 1.55 -23.09
N GLY A 92 -13.71 0.42 -23.69
CA GLY A 92 -13.08 0.34 -24.99
C GLY A 92 -13.83 -0.60 -25.92
N THR A 93 -13.33 -0.73 -27.13
CA THR A 93 -13.83 -1.66 -28.15
C THR A 93 -13.03 -2.98 -28.14
N SER A 94 -13.50 -4.00 -28.85
CA SER A 94 -12.76 -5.26 -29.02
C SER A 94 -11.36 -5.07 -29.63
N ARG A 95 -11.13 -3.98 -30.37
CA ARG A 95 -9.81 -3.64 -30.93
C ARG A 95 -8.80 -3.17 -29.88
N GLU A 96 -9.27 -2.81 -28.70
CA GLU A 96 -8.47 -2.34 -27.56
C GLU A 96 -8.30 -3.42 -26.49
N ALA A 97 -8.77 -4.65 -26.78
CA ALA A 97 -8.49 -5.80 -25.95
C ALA A 97 -6.97 -6.03 -25.86
N ASN A 98 -6.51 -6.40 -24.67
CA ASN A 98 -5.10 -6.65 -24.43
C ASN A 98 -4.70 -7.97 -25.10
N GLN A 99 -3.86 -7.89 -26.13
CA GLN A 99 -3.36 -9.06 -26.84
C GLN A 99 -2.28 -9.74 -25.99
N ILE A 100 -2.50 -11.01 -25.68
CA ILE A 100 -1.56 -11.86 -24.94
C ILE A 100 -0.87 -12.74 -25.95
N ASP A 101 0.42 -12.51 -26.15
CA ASP A 101 1.31 -13.33 -26.97
C ASP A 101 2.39 -13.95 -26.07
N MET A 102 2.10 -15.14 -25.54
CA MET A 102 3.03 -15.90 -24.72
C MET A 102 3.35 -17.25 -25.38
N PRO A 103 4.56 -17.81 -25.17
CA PRO A 103 4.95 -19.09 -25.80
C PRO A 103 4.00 -20.27 -25.56
N SER A 104 3.23 -20.24 -24.47
CA SER A 104 2.28 -21.30 -24.10
C SER A 104 0.81 -20.91 -24.27
N PHE A 105 0.51 -19.65 -24.60
CA PHE A 105 -0.85 -19.15 -24.70
C PHE A 105 -0.91 -17.88 -25.57
N GLU A 106 -1.74 -17.93 -26.59
CA GLU A 106 -2.15 -16.78 -27.38
C GLU A 106 -3.63 -16.50 -27.12
N GLY A 107 -4.00 -15.24 -26.91
CA GLY A 107 -5.40 -14.86 -26.70
C GLY A 107 -5.57 -13.39 -26.38
N GLU A 108 -6.79 -13.02 -26.00
CA GLU A 108 -7.16 -11.64 -25.68
C GLU A 108 -7.70 -11.52 -24.25
N GLU A 109 -7.39 -10.41 -23.59
CA GLU A 109 -7.96 -10.04 -22.30
C GLU A 109 -8.77 -8.75 -22.43
N THR A 110 -10.08 -8.88 -22.23
CA THR A 110 -11.06 -7.77 -22.36
C THR A 110 -11.24 -6.99 -21.06
N PHE A 111 -10.82 -7.55 -19.92
CA PHE A 111 -10.82 -6.89 -18.62
C PHE A 111 -9.43 -6.94 -17.99
N TYR A 112 -8.82 -5.78 -17.84
CA TYR A 112 -7.53 -5.61 -17.17
C TYR A 112 -7.56 -4.39 -16.24
N LEU A 113 -6.76 -4.44 -15.17
CA LEU A 113 -6.73 -3.38 -14.15
C LEU A 113 -5.29 -2.87 -13.96
N HIS A 114 -5.10 -1.58 -14.23
CA HIS A 114 -3.86 -0.89 -13.92
C HIS A 114 -3.89 -0.29 -12.52
N TYR A 115 -2.83 -0.53 -11.76
CA TYR A 115 -2.65 0.02 -10.42
C TYR A 115 -1.40 0.90 -10.39
N ASN A 116 -1.56 2.14 -9.94
CA ASN A 116 -0.48 3.10 -9.78
C ASN A 116 -0.32 3.47 -8.30
N PHE A 117 0.92 3.59 -7.84
CA PHE A 117 1.26 3.95 -6.47
C PHE A 117 2.27 5.12 -6.45
N PRO A 118 1.77 6.35 -6.67
CA PRO A 118 2.65 7.50 -6.81
C PRO A 118 3.35 7.85 -5.47
N PRO A 119 4.58 8.39 -5.50
CA PRO A 119 5.37 8.67 -4.28
C PRO A 119 4.69 9.59 -3.26
N PHE A 120 3.86 10.52 -3.74
CA PHE A 120 3.11 11.44 -2.87
C PHE A 120 2.11 10.70 -1.96
N SER A 121 1.68 9.48 -2.33
CA SER A 121 0.75 8.69 -1.52
C SER A 121 1.33 8.27 -0.16
N THR A 122 2.65 8.27 -0.02
CA THR A 122 3.36 8.02 1.24
C THR A 122 4.08 9.27 1.76
N GLY A 123 3.80 10.44 1.19
CA GLY A 123 4.48 11.69 1.53
C GLY A 123 5.95 11.74 1.10
N GLU A 124 6.36 10.94 0.13
CA GLU A 124 7.74 10.91 -0.36
C GLU A 124 7.88 11.65 -1.70
N ALA A 125 9.01 12.32 -1.90
CA ALA A 125 9.36 12.93 -3.18
C ALA A 125 10.34 12.01 -3.94
N ARG A 126 9.85 11.34 -4.99
CA ARG A 126 10.69 10.52 -5.89
C ARG A 126 10.26 10.72 -7.35
N PRO A 127 11.17 10.56 -8.33
CA PRO A 127 10.79 10.61 -9.73
C PRO A 127 9.83 9.46 -10.08
N ILE A 128 8.75 9.77 -10.80
CA ILE A 128 7.88 8.74 -11.38
C ILE A 128 8.62 8.12 -12.55
N ARG A 129 9.05 6.87 -12.37
CA ARG A 129 9.53 6.00 -13.46
C ARG A 129 8.36 5.10 -13.88
N GLY A 130 8.52 4.33 -14.96
CA GLY A 130 7.49 3.39 -15.41
C GLY A 130 7.02 2.43 -14.30
N THR A 131 5.92 1.73 -14.55
CA THR A 131 5.25 0.87 -13.57
C THR A 131 6.20 -0.15 -12.94
N SER A 132 6.28 -0.15 -11.61
CA SER A 132 7.12 -1.07 -10.85
C SER A 132 6.54 -2.48 -10.81
N ARG A 133 7.39 -3.48 -10.56
CA ARG A 133 6.94 -4.89 -10.36
C ARG A 133 5.88 -5.02 -9.26
N ARG A 134 5.96 -4.18 -8.22
CA ARG A 134 5.00 -4.18 -7.12
C ARG A 134 3.64 -3.66 -7.57
N GLU A 135 3.62 -2.61 -8.37
CA GLU A 135 2.39 -2.05 -8.92
C GLU A 135 1.70 -3.04 -9.86
N VAL A 136 2.44 -3.70 -10.74
CA VAL A 136 1.91 -4.78 -11.60
C VAL A 136 1.32 -5.91 -10.75
N GLY A 137 2.04 -6.35 -9.70
CA GLY A 137 1.55 -7.41 -8.81
C GLY A 137 0.27 -7.03 -8.06
N HIS A 138 0.14 -5.79 -7.58
CA HIS A 138 -1.08 -5.30 -6.95
C HIS A 138 -2.23 -5.14 -7.95
N GLY A 139 -1.96 -4.68 -9.18
CA GLY A 139 -2.94 -4.61 -10.26
C GLY A 139 -3.54 -5.99 -10.56
N ASN A 140 -2.68 -6.99 -10.78
CA ASN A 140 -3.10 -8.39 -11.01
C ASN A 140 -3.87 -8.98 -9.82
N LEU A 141 -3.54 -8.59 -8.58
CA LEU A 141 -4.28 -9.01 -7.40
C LEU A 141 -5.70 -8.43 -7.40
N ALA A 142 -5.84 -7.13 -7.65
CA ALA A 142 -7.13 -6.45 -7.71
C ALA A 142 -7.99 -6.92 -8.89
N GLN A 143 -7.38 -7.12 -10.06
CA GLN A 143 -8.04 -7.69 -11.24
C GLN A 143 -8.63 -9.06 -10.94
N ARG A 144 -7.86 -9.97 -10.34
CA ARG A 144 -8.38 -11.30 -9.95
C ARG A 144 -9.53 -11.24 -8.95
N ALA A 145 -9.51 -10.27 -8.03
CA ALA A 145 -10.60 -10.08 -7.08
C ALA A 145 -11.91 -9.64 -7.75
N LEU A 146 -11.83 -8.92 -8.86
CA LEU A 146 -13.00 -8.41 -9.60
C LEU A 146 -13.40 -9.27 -10.80
N LYS A 147 -12.50 -10.11 -11.32
CA LYS A 147 -12.72 -10.90 -12.55
C LYS A 147 -14.00 -11.72 -12.53
N GLY A 148 -14.39 -12.27 -11.38
CA GLY A 148 -15.64 -13.03 -11.22
C GLY A 148 -16.91 -12.20 -11.19
N MET A 149 -16.81 -10.87 -11.13
CA MET A 149 -17.93 -9.92 -11.18
C MET A 149 -18.10 -9.31 -12.57
N VAL A 150 -17.14 -9.52 -13.48
CA VAL A 150 -17.23 -9.03 -14.85
C VAL A 150 -18.15 -9.95 -15.65
N PRO A 151 -19.12 -9.39 -16.41
CA PRO A 151 -19.99 -10.19 -17.28
C PRO A 151 -19.19 -11.04 -18.27
N ALA A 152 -19.77 -12.17 -18.69
CA ALA A 152 -19.12 -13.11 -19.61
C ALA A 152 -19.34 -12.75 -21.09
N ASP A 153 -20.26 -11.81 -21.32
CA ASP A 153 -20.79 -11.34 -22.59
C ASP A 153 -20.20 -9.99 -23.04
#